data_AF-A0A955HZ35-F1
#
_entry.id   AF-A0A955HZ35-F1
#
_cell.length_a   1.000
_cell.length_b   1.000
_cell.length_c   1.000
_cell.angle_alpha   90.00
_cell.angle_beta   90.00
_cell.angle_gamma   90.00
#
_symmetry.space_group_name_H-M   'P 1'
#
loop_
_entity.id
_entity.type
_entity.pdbx_description
1 polymer ?
#
loop_
_entity_poly.entity_id
_entity_poly.type
_entity_poly.pdbx_seq_one_letter_code
_entity_poly.pdbx_strand_id
1 'polypeptide(L)' 'LGLRPEVRGMVMHPAQHPHGGGEGKGVIGGPAKDKWGNRVGTRTRSNKRTEKYIIKRRRSKQRKFAKK' A
#
# COMPACT_ATOMS: atom_id res chain seq x y z
N LEU A 1 11.53 -11.89 19.78
CA LEU A 1 10.62 -11.47 18.69
C LEU A 1 11.25 -11.53 17.28
N GLY A 2 12.57 -11.65 17.09
CA GLY A 2 13.15 -11.93 15.74
C GLY A 2 12.90 -10.86 14.66
N LEU A 3 12.45 -9.66 15.05
CA LEU A 3 12.12 -8.56 14.14
C LEU A 3 13.37 -7.78 13.77
N ARG A 4 13.60 -7.61 12.47
CA ARG A 4 14.65 -6.73 11.92
C ARG A 4 14.09 -5.33 11.69
N PRO A 5 14.92 -4.28 11.72
CA PRO A 5 14.48 -2.93 11.38
C PRO A 5 14.02 -2.85 9.93
N GLU A 6 12.95 -2.08 9.68
CA GLU A 6 12.45 -1.75 8.35
C GLU A 6 12.77 -0.30 7.98
N VAL A 7 13.26 -0.09 6.76
CA VAL A 7 13.57 1.24 6.23
C VAL A 7 12.34 1.84 5.56
N ARG A 8 12.00 3.09 5.90
CA ARG A 8 10.88 3.82 5.29
C ARG A 8 11.21 4.20 3.83
N GLY A 9 10.21 4.09 2.95
CA GLY A 9 10.36 4.39 1.51
C GLY A 9 10.84 5.82 1.20
N MET A 10 10.45 6.81 2.02
CA MET A 10 10.86 8.21 1.86
C MET A 10 12.37 8.44 1.97
N VAL A 11 13.09 7.52 2.64
CA VAL A 11 14.54 7.63 2.86
C VAL A 11 15.33 6.92 1.76
N MET A 12 14.65 6.17 0.88
CA MET A 12 15.29 5.41 -0.20
C MET A 12 15.60 6.30 -1.41
N HIS A 13 16.43 5.80 -2.34
CA HIS A 13 16.63 6.46 -3.63
C HIS A 13 15.38 6.33 -4.54
N PRO A 14 15.17 7.24 -5.51
CA PRO A 14 14.02 7.21 -6.44
C PRO A 14 13.82 5.87 -7.16
N ALA A 15 14.90 5.16 -7.50
CA ALA A 15 14.85 3.88 -8.20
C ALA A 15 14.34 2.72 -7.32
N GLN A 16 14.38 2.85 -5.99
CA GLN A 16 14.11 1.76 -5.04
C GLN A 16 12.70 1.81 -4.45
N HIS A 17 12.14 3.01 -4.30
CA HIS A 17 10.80 3.21 -3.76
C HIS A 17 10.10 4.32 -4.52
N PRO A 18 8.79 4.19 -4.82
CA PRO A 18 8.01 5.28 -5.39
C PRO A 18 8.01 6.59 -4.59
N HIS A 19 8.45 6.56 -3.33
CA HIS A 19 8.48 7.71 -2.42
C HIS A 19 9.91 8.18 -2.13
N GLY A 20 10.92 7.57 -2.76
CA GLY A 20 12.31 7.87 -2.52
C GLY A 20 12.80 9.10 -3.27
N GLY A 21 13.86 9.71 -2.74
CA GLY A 21 14.57 10.85 -3.32
C GLY A 21 14.03 12.22 -2.95
N GLY A 22 14.33 13.19 -3.82
CA GLY A 22 14.10 14.63 -3.62
C GLY A 22 15.02 15.27 -2.59
N GLU A 23 14.84 16.59 -2.42
CA GLU A 23 15.62 17.39 -1.48
C GLU A 23 14.89 17.45 -0.12
N GLY A 24 15.58 17.00 0.94
CA GLY A 24 15.02 16.98 2.29
C GLY A 24 13.89 15.94 2.48
N LYS A 25 13.03 16.17 3.48
CA LYS A 25 11.86 15.30 3.74
C LYS A 25 10.66 15.82 2.97
N GLY A 26 10.18 15.06 1.99
CA GLY A 26 9.01 15.42 1.17
C GLY A 26 8.19 14.22 0.73
N VAL A 27 6.92 14.45 0.41
CA VAL A 27 6.02 13.41 -0.11
C VAL A 27 6.14 13.36 -1.63
N ILE A 28 7.04 12.50 -2.12
CA ILE A 28 7.26 12.29 -3.56
C ILE A 28 6.46 11.06 -4.00
N GLY A 29 5.92 11.04 -5.23
CA GLY A 29 5.25 9.86 -5.79
C GLY A 29 3.78 9.67 -5.43
N GLY A 30 3.15 10.67 -4.81
CA GLY A 30 1.70 10.78 -4.64
C GLY A 30 1.12 9.89 -3.54
N PRO A 31 -0.07 9.27 -3.72
CA PRO A 31 -0.71 8.46 -2.69
C PRO A 31 0.16 7.28 -2.27
N ALA A 32 -0.02 6.79 -1.04
CA ALA A 32 0.80 5.73 -0.46
C ALA A 32 0.86 4.46 -1.34
N LYS A 33 2.09 4.03 -1.65
CA LYS A 33 2.41 2.85 -2.45
C LYS A 33 3.41 1.94 -1.74
N ASP A 34 3.42 0.66 -2.10
CA ASP A 34 4.49 -0.26 -1.75
C ASP A 34 5.72 -0.07 -2.67
N LYS A 35 6.78 -0.86 -2.44
CA LYS A 35 8.02 -0.80 -3.21
C LYS A 35 7.83 -1.09 -4.71
N TRP A 36 6.77 -1.82 -5.06
CA TRP A 36 6.45 -2.21 -6.43
C TRP A 36 5.41 -1.30 -7.09
N GLY A 37 4.95 -0.26 -6.39
CA GLY A 37 3.99 0.71 -6.90
C GLY A 37 2.51 0.36 -6.68
N ASN A 38 2.18 -0.74 -6.00
CA ASN A 38 0.80 -1.06 -5.67
C ASN A 38 0.28 -0.10 -4.60
N ARG A 39 -0.96 0.37 -4.79
CA ARG A 39 -1.58 1.36 -3.90
C ARG A 39 -2.01 0.74 -2.58
N VAL A 40 -1.49 1.30 -1.48
CA VAL A 40 -1.86 0.89 -0.13
C VAL A 40 -3.26 1.41 0.22
N GLY A 41 -3.99 0.63 1.02
CA GLY A 41 -5.36 0.99 1.44
C GLY A 41 -6.47 0.56 0.47
N THR A 42 -6.11 -0.04 -0.66
CA THR A 42 -7.06 -0.65 -1.60
C THR A 42 -7.32 -2.13 -1.26
N ARG A 43 -8.35 -2.71 -1.88
CA ARG A 43 -8.65 -4.14 -1.76
C ARG A 43 -7.75 -4.92 -2.73
N THR A 44 -6.94 -5.84 -2.19
CA THR A 44 -6.02 -6.68 -2.99
C THR A 44 -6.65 -7.98 -3.51
N ARG A 45 -7.72 -8.49 -2.88
CA ARG A 45 -8.42 -9.72 -3.32
C ARG A 45 -9.32 -9.44 -4.54
N SER A 46 -9.07 -10.16 -5.64
CA SER A 46 -9.78 -10.06 -6.93
C SER A 46 -10.38 -11.38 -7.48
N ASN A 47 -10.24 -12.51 -6.77
CA ASN A 47 -10.63 -13.83 -7.30
C ASN A 47 -12.16 -14.01 -7.42
N LYS A 48 -12.69 -13.92 -8.64
CA LYS A 48 -14.12 -14.05 -8.98
C LYS A 48 -14.75 -15.40 -8.60
N ARG A 49 -14.03 -16.53 -8.77
CA ARG A 49 -14.56 -17.89 -8.53
C ARG A 49 -15.10 -18.07 -7.11
N THR A 50 -14.44 -17.40 -6.17
CA THR A 50 -14.73 -17.53 -4.73
C THR A 50 -15.61 -16.41 -4.18
N GLU A 51 -15.90 -15.37 -4.98
CA GLU A 51 -16.69 -14.23 -4.52
C GLU A 51 -18.16 -14.59 -4.26
N LYS A 52 -18.71 -15.53 -5.04
CA LYS A 52 -20.09 -16.02 -4.88
C LYS A 52 -20.38 -16.67 -3.53
N TYR A 53 -19.34 -17.16 -2.84
CA TYR A 53 -19.48 -17.80 -1.52
C TYR A 53 -19.36 -16.79 -0.36
N ILE A 54 -19.13 -15.51 -0.63
CA ILE A 54 -18.97 -14.49 0.42
C ILE A 54 -20.33 -13.86 0.75
N ILE A 55 -20.93 -14.26 1.88
CA ILE A 55 -22.20 -13.71 2.36
C ILE A 55 -22.03 -12.26 2.88
N LYS A 56 -20.96 -11.99 3.65
CA LYS A 56 -20.69 -10.66 4.22
C LYS A 56 -19.18 -10.40 4.29
N ARG A 57 -18.78 -9.18 3.92
CA ARG A 57 -17.39 -8.71 4.01
C ARG A 57 -17.19 -7.93 5.31
N ARG A 58 -15.97 -7.99 5.88
CA ARG A 58 -15.60 -7.21 7.07
C ARG A 58 -15.68 -5.71 6.76
N ARG A 59 -16.45 -4.95 7.54
CA ARG A 59 -16.50 -3.49 7.47
C ARG A 59 -15.24 -2.91 8.10
N SER A 60 -14.26 -2.49 7.31
CA SER A 60 -13.14 -1.71 7.83
C SER A 60 -13.52 -0.23 7.82
N LYS A 61 -13.70 0.40 8.98
CA LYS A 61 -13.97 1.85 9.13
C LYS A 61 -12.90 2.74 8.43
N GLN A 62 -11.72 2.22 8.12
CA GLN A 62 -10.54 3.02 7.77
C GLN A 62 -10.12 3.04 6.29
N ARG A 63 -10.74 2.25 5.40
CA ARG A 63 -10.29 2.21 4.00
C ARG A 63 -11.06 3.22 3.14
N LYS A 64 -10.59 4.48 3.14
CA LYS A 64 -11.10 5.56 2.25
C LYS A 64 -11.08 5.17 0.76
N PHE A 65 -10.21 4.22 0.37
CA PHE A 65 -10.02 3.76 -1.02
C PHE A 65 -10.55 2.33 -1.29
N ALA A 66 -11.49 1.82 -0.47
CA ALA A 66 -12.06 0.48 -0.65
C ALA A 66 -13.03 0.35 -1.83
N LYS A 67 -13.37 1.45 -2.50
CA LYS A 67 -14.16 1.43 -3.74
C LYS A 67 -13.19 1.31 -4.93
N LYS A 68 -13.17 0.13 -5.54
CA LYS A 68 -13.17 0.00 -6.99
C LYS A 68 -14.53 -0.58 -7.34
#